data_AF-A0A9D7KH41-F1
#
_entry.id   AF-A0A9D7KH41-F1
#
_cell.length_a   1.000
_cell.length_b   1.000
_cell.length_c   1.000
_cell.angle_alpha   90.00
_cell.angle_beta   90.00
_cell.angle_gamma   90.00
#
_symmetry.space_group_name_H-M   'P 1'
#
loop_
_entity.id
_entity.type
_entity.pdbx_description
1 polymer ?
#
loop_
_entity_poly.entity_id
_entity_poly.type
_entity_poly.pdbx_seq_one_letter_code
_entity_poly.pdbx_strand_id
1 'polypeptide(L)'
;MLYSLLLPESWRNYSPVYESYYAGKAGRFDIVMHGTTVDQRYYKNEVFYPNVPTHGCLSGIEKWDDKGYLIFSNQEKLLDIYNSLGNPKGYLYLIELDDQEKDVTPEEVQNLLK
;
A
#
# COMPACT_ATOMS: atom_id res chain seq x y z
N MET A 1 -8.23 3.24 23.72
CA MET A 1 -6.77 2.99 23.64
C MET A 1 -6.12 4.18 22.94
N LEU A 2 -4.86 4.54 23.20
CA LEU A 2 -4.24 5.72 22.53
C LEU A 2 -4.28 5.60 21.00
N TYR A 3 -4.04 4.40 20.46
CA TYR A 3 -4.09 4.13 19.01
C TYR A 3 -5.45 4.45 18.38
N SER A 4 -6.56 4.16 19.05
CA SER A 4 -7.91 4.41 18.51
C SER A 4 -8.24 5.90 18.36
N LEU A 5 -7.44 6.79 18.94
CA LEU A 5 -7.56 8.24 18.77
C LEU A 5 -6.94 8.72 17.45
N LEU A 6 -6.10 7.91 16.80
CA LEU A 6 -5.58 8.21 15.47
C LEU A 6 -6.65 7.93 14.40
N LEU A 7 -7.48 6.91 14.62
CA LEU A 7 -8.47 6.43 13.67
C LEU A 7 -9.71 7.34 13.57
N PRO A 8 -10.34 7.43 12.38
CA PRO A 8 -11.69 7.96 12.22
C PRO A 8 -12.67 7.26 13.18
N GLU A 9 -13.70 7.99 13.62
CA GLU A 9 -14.67 7.46 14.58
C GLU A 9 -15.38 6.20 14.08
N SER A 10 -15.76 6.17 12.79
CA SER A 10 -16.40 5.02 12.15
C SER A 10 -15.51 3.77 12.14
N TRP A 11 -14.19 3.94 12.22
CA TRP A 11 -13.23 2.83 12.18
C TRP A 11 -12.88 2.27 13.55
N ARG A 12 -13.28 2.92 14.65
CA ARG A 12 -12.86 2.49 15.99
C ARG A 12 -13.35 1.10 16.36
N ASN A 13 -14.45 0.64 15.75
CA ASN A 13 -14.99 -0.71 15.92
C ASN A 13 -14.64 -1.66 14.76
N TYR A 14 -13.88 -1.20 13.76
CA TYR A 14 -13.44 -2.01 12.63
C TYR A 14 -12.15 -2.73 13.01
N SER A 15 -12.24 -4.00 13.37
CA SER A 15 -11.08 -4.74 13.90
C SER A 15 -9.83 -4.78 12.99
N PRO A 16 -9.92 -4.84 11.65
CA PRO A 16 -8.74 -4.92 10.78
C PRO A 16 -7.79 -3.73 10.89
N VAL A 17 -8.28 -2.51 11.17
CA VAL A 17 -7.38 -1.34 11.32
C VAL A 17 -6.51 -1.39 12.58
N TYR A 18 -6.70 -2.37 13.47
CA TYR A 18 -5.85 -2.59 14.63
C TYR A 18 -4.67 -3.55 14.37
N GLU A 19 -4.55 -4.13 13.18
CA GLU A 19 -3.43 -5.01 12.85
C GLU A 19 -2.07 -4.30 12.97
N SER A 20 -1.99 -3.05 12.50
CA SER A 20 -0.80 -2.20 12.67
C SER A 20 -0.45 -1.98 14.15
N TYR A 21 -1.44 -1.87 15.03
CA TYR A 21 -1.21 -1.76 16.47
C TYR A 21 -0.57 -3.03 17.04
N TYR A 22 -1.09 -4.19 16.68
CA TYR A 22 -0.55 -5.48 17.14
C TYR A 22 0.82 -5.78 16.52
N ALA A 23 1.05 -5.44 15.26
CA ALA A 23 2.36 -5.52 14.61
C ALA A 23 3.40 -4.67 15.36
N GLY A 24 3.04 -3.44 15.74
CA GLY A 24 3.86 -2.57 16.60
C GLY A 24 4.17 -3.21 17.95
N LYS A 25 3.18 -3.83 18.60
CA LYS A 25 3.39 -4.57 19.85
C LYS A 25 4.36 -5.75 19.69
N ALA A 26 4.44 -6.34 18.50
CA ALA A 26 5.37 -7.41 18.14
C ALA A 26 6.74 -6.91 17.66
N GLY A 27 6.98 -5.59 17.60
CA GLY A 27 8.27 -5.01 17.22
C GLY A 27 8.36 -4.48 15.78
N ARG A 28 7.24 -4.42 15.04
CA ARG A 28 7.18 -3.86 13.68
C ARG A 28 6.65 -2.43 13.71
N PHE A 29 7.54 -1.46 13.55
CA PHE A 29 7.20 -0.04 13.75
C PHE A 29 7.20 0.78 12.44
N ASP A 30 7.69 0.19 11.36
CA ASP A 30 7.87 0.83 10.07
C ASP A 30 7.40 -0.06 8.91
N ILE A 31 6.91 0.59 7.87
CA ILE A 31 6.74 0.00 6.54
C ILE A 31 7.55 0.82 5.57
N VAL A 32 8.43 0.17 4.83
CA VAL A 32 9.21 0.82 3.78
C VAL A 32 8.39 0.74 2.50
N MET A 33 8.19 1.88 1.86
CA MET A 33 7.53 1.98 0.57
C MET A 33 8.57 2.28 -0.51
N HIS A 34 8.69 1.39 -1.50
CA HIS A 34 9.72 1.53 -2.53
C HIS A 34 9.32 0.90 -3.87
N GLY A 35 10.06 1.30 -4.90
CA GLY A 35 9.99 0.71 -6.23
C GLY A 35 10.78 -0.60 -6.35
N THR A 36 10.74 -1.24 -7.51
CA THR A 36 11.53 -2.44 -7.80
C THR A 36 12.19 -2.36 -9.16
N THR A 37 13.46 -2.71 -9.22
CA THR A 37 14.20 -2.90 -10.48
C THR A 37 14.22 -4.36 -10.93
N VAL A 38 13.56 -5.25 -10.18
CA VAL A 38 13.47 -6.66 -10.54
C VAL A 38 12.55 -6.80 -11.74
N ASP A 39 13.03 -7.50 -12.77
CA ASP A 39 12.25 -7.81 -13.96
C ASP A 39 11.05 -8.71 -13.60
N GLN A 40 9.83 -8.19 -13.77
CA GLN A 40 8.60 -8.90 -13.43
C GLN A 40 8.38 -10.15 -14.29
N ARG A 41 9.04 -10.25 -15.46
CA ARG A 41 8.92 -11.41 -16.36
C ARG A 41 9.39 -12.71 -15.70
N TYR A 42 10.24 -12.63 -14.68
CA TYR A 42 10.65 -13.80 -13.88
C TYR A 42 9.47 -14.44 -13.14
N TYR A 43 8.38 -13.70 -12.92
CA TYR A 43 7.21 -14.14 -12.14
C TYR A 43 5.95 -14.24 -12.99
N LYS A 44 6.03 -14.26 -14.33
CA LYS A 44 4.86 -14.20 -15.24
C LYS A 44 3.75 -15.24 -15.00
N ASN A 45 4.06 -16.34 -14.31
CA ASN A 45 3.14 -17.43 -14.03
C ASN A 45 2.75 -17.50 -12.54
N GLU A 46 3.17 -16.52 -11.74
CA GLU A 46 2.87 -16.46 -10.32
C GLU A 46 1.58 -15.67 -10.06
N VAL A 47 0.87 -16.01 -8.99
CA VAL A 47 -0.42 -15.39 -8.62
C VAL A 47 -0.31 -13.88 -8.34
N PHE A 48 0.85 -13.42 -7.89
CA PHE A 48 1.09 -12.02 -7.56
C PHE A 48 1.59 -11.20 -8.76
N TYR A 49 1.80 -11.81 -9.93
CA TYR A 49 2.13 -11.08 -11.14
C TYR A 49 1.00 -10.07 -11.46
N PRO A 50 1.29 -8.81 -11.84
CA PRO A 50 2.58 -8.27 -12.29
C PRO A 50 3.47 -7.67 -11.19
N ASN A 51 3.22 -7.94 -9.91
CA ASN A 51 4.10 -7.51 -8.83
C ASN A 51 5.28 -8.47 -8.64
N VAL A 52 6.19 -8.10 -7.72
CA VAL A 52 7.30 -8.94 -7.28
C VAL A 52 7.20 -9.11 -5.76
N PRO A 53 7.67 -10.25 -5.20
CA PRO A 53 7.64 -10.46 -3.77
C PRO A 53 8.55 -9.46 -3.03
N THR A 54 8.13 -9.03 -1.84
CA THR A 54 8.90 -8.15 -0.96
C THR A 54 9.08 -8.78 0.41
N HIS A 55 10.03 -8.27 1.21
CA HIS A 55 10.23 -8.70 2.59
C HIS A 55 9.28 -7.96 3.57
N GLY A 56 8.01 -7.81 3.20
CA GLY A 56 7.01 -7.06 3.96
C GLY A 56 7.02 -5.54 3.71
N CYS A 57 7.69 -5.10 2.65
CA CYS A 57 7.64 -3.71 2.18
C CYS A 57 6.43 -3.49 1.28
N LEU A 58 5.93 -2.26 1.23
CA LEU A 58 4.94 -1.87 0.23
C LEU A 58 5.65 -1.55 -1.09
N SER A 59 5.48 -2.42 -2.10
CA SER A 59 6.01 -2.18 -3.45
C SER A 59 4.88 -1.98 -4.45
N GLY A 60 5.12 -1.10 -5.42
CA GLY A 60 4.30 -0.95 -6.60
C GLY A 60 4.99 -1.56 -7.82
N ILE A 61 4.22 -1.72 -8.90
CA ILE A 61 4.75 -2.09 -10.21
C ILE A 61 5.69 -0.98 -10.70
N GLU A 62 6.88 -1.37 -11.16
CA GLU A 62 7.82 -0.48 -11.86
C GLU A 62 8.38 -1.16 -13.10
N LYS A 63 8.29 -0.50 -14.25
CA LYS A 63 8.80 -1.03 -15.52
C LYS A 63 9.97 -0.20 -15.98
N TRP A 64 11.03 -0.89 -16.39
CA TRP A 64 12.27 -0.30 -16.86
C TRP A 64 12.56 -0.81 -18.27
N ASP A 65 13.16 0.03 -19.12
CA ASP A 65 13.60 -0.39 -20.45
C ASP A 65 14.92 -1.18 -20.39
N ASP A 66 15.34 -1.77 -21.50
CA ASP A 66 16.59 -2.56 -21.58
C ASP A 66 17.87 -1.71 -21.36
N LYS A 67 17.75 -0.37 -21.32
CA LYS A 67 18.83 0.56 -21.02
C LYS A 67 18.81 1.02 -19.56
N GLY A 68 17.84 0.57 -18.76
CA GLY A 68 17.66 0.93 -17.36
C GLY A 68 16.93 2.26 -17.13
N TYR A 69 16.22 2.80 -18.13
CA TYR A 69 15.36 3.97 -17.94
C TYR A 69 13.99 3.56 -17.41
N LEU A 70 13.48 4.32 -16.44
CA LEU A 70 12.13 4.14 -15.92
C LEU A 70 11.10 4.44 -17.02
N ILE A 71 10.23 3.48 -17.31
CA ILE A 71 9.09 3.64 -18.22
C ILE A 71 7.80 3.94 -17.44
N PHE A 72 7.65 3.33 -16.26
CA PHE A 72 6.42 3.39 -15.47
C PHE A 72 6.71 3.11 -14.00
N SER A 73 6.13 3.89 -13.10
CA SER A 73 6.16 3.60 -11.65
C SER A 73 4.83 3.91 -10.98
N ASN A 74 4.23 2.90 -10.32
CA ASN A 74 3.10 3.14 -9.42
C ASN A 74 3.51 3.93 -8.16
N GLN A 75 4.79 3.83 -7.76
CA GLN A 75 5.32 4.58 -6.62
C GLN A 75 5.41 6.07 -6.94
N GLU A 76 5.93 6.41 -8.12
CA GLU A 76 5.96 7.79 -8.62
C GLU A 76 4.55 8.36 -8.69
N LYS A 77 3.58 7.61 -9.24
CA LYS A 77 2.18 8.06 -9.29
C LYS A 77 1.59 8.35 -7.91
N LEU A 78 1.87 7.52 -6.91
CA LEU A 78 1.39 7.78 -5.56
C LEU A 78 2.02 9.06 -4.99
N LEU A 79 3.32 9.25 -5.21
CA LEU A 79 4.02 10.46 -4.78
C LEU A 79 3.48 11.71 -5.50
N ASP A 80 3.18 11.62 -6.78
CA ASP A 80 2.56 12.70 -7.56
C ASP A 80 1.18 13.07 -7.00
N ILE A 81 0.36 12.07 -6.67
CA ILE A 81 -0.93 12.29 -6.02
C ILE A 81 -0.72 12.99 -4.68
N TYR A 82 0.18 12.49 -3.84
CA TYR A 82 0.48 13.09 -2.53
C TYR A 82 0.96 14.55 -2.65
N ASN A 83 1.85 14.82 -3.61
CA ASN A 83 2.32 16.17 -3.89
C ASN A 83 1.19 17.08 -4.38
N SER A 84 0.28 16.55 -5.22
CA SER A 84 -0.87 17.30 -5.74
C SER A 84 -1.86 17.75 -4.65
N LEU A 85 -1.88 17.04 -3.52
CA LEU A 85 -2.67 17.39 -2.33
C LEU A 85 -2.02 18.49 -1.47
N GLY A 86 -0.90 19.07 -1.90
CA GLY A 86 -0.22 20.14 -1.16
C GLY A 86 0.65 19.63 0.00
N ASN A 87 1.16 18.39 -0.08
CA ASN A 87 2.02 17.77 0.93
C ASN A 87 1.37 17.75 2.34
N PRO A 88 0.20 17.10 2.49
CA PRO A 88 -0.52 17.09 3.75
C PRO A 88 0.32 16.42 4.85
N LYS A 89 0.33 17.03 6.05
CA LYS A 89 0.98 16.42 7.22
C LYS A 89 0.00 15.50 7.93
N GLY A 90 0.35 14.23 8.09
CA GLY A 90 -0.50 13.27 8.77
C GLY A 90 0.00 11.84 8.62
N TYR A 91 -0.91 10.89 8.88
CA TYR A 91 -0.70 9.48 8.66
C TYR A 91 -1.39 9.04 7.37
N LEU A 92 -0.74 8.15 6.62
CA LEU A 92 -1.37 7.40 5.54
C LEU A 92 -1.88 6.09 6.13
N TYR A 93 -3.14 5.76 5.86
CA TYR A 93 -3.70 4.46 6.20
C TYR A 93 -3.53 3.50 5.02
N LEU A 94 -2.86 2.37 5.27
CA LEU A 94 -2.85 1.22 4.37
C LEU A 94 -3.81 0.19 4.95
N ILE A 95 -4.82 -0.21 4.16
CA ILE A 95 -5.87 -1.12 4.58
C ILE A 95 -6.01 -2.21 3.54
N GLU A 96 -5.89 -3.46 3.98
CA GLU A 96 -6.27 -4.64 3.23
C GLU A 96 -7.76 -4.90 3.48
N LEU A 97 -8.56 -4.98 2.41
CA LEU A 97 -10.02 -5.07 2.53
C LEU A 97 -10.50 -6.51 2.68
N ASP A 98 -10.03 -7.38 1.79
CA ASP A 98 -10.29 -8.81 1.78
C ASP A 98 -9.21 -9.51 0.94
N ASP A 99 -9.30 -10.85 0.88
CA ASP A 99 -8.39 -11.73 0.17
C ASP A 99 -8.89 -12.11 -1.24
N GLN A 100 -9.79 -11.31 -1.82
CA GLN A 100 -10.32 -11.60 -3.16
C GLN A 100 -9.26 -11.32 -4.24
N GLU A 101 -9.17 -12.21 -5.23
CA GLU A 101 -8.32 -12.03 -6.42
C GLU A 101 -8.92 -11.01 -7.41
N LYS A 102 -9.22 -9.80 -6.94
CA LYS A 102 -9.74 -8.69 -7.75
C LYS A 102 -9.19 -7.36 -7.25
N ASP A 103 -9.21 -6.36 -8.12
CA ASP A 103 -8.85 -5.01 -7.74
C ASP A 103 -9.90 -4.39 -6.80
N VAL A 104 -9.43 -3.60 -5.82
CA VAL A 104 -10.30 -2.75 -4.98
C VAL A 104 -10.97 -1.69 -5.85
N THR A 105 -12.30 -1.61 -5.76
CA THR A 105 -13.11 -0.66 -6.51
C THR A 105 -13.26 0.68 -5.77
N PRO A 106 -13.52 1.79 -6.49
CA PRO A 106 -13.83 3.07 -5.86
C PRO A 106 -15.04 3.01 -4.90
N GLU A 107 -16.04 2.16 -5.19
CA GLU A 107 -17.22 2.01 -4.33
C GLU A 107 -16.87 1.36 -2.98
N GLU A 108 -16.02 0.33 -2.98
CA GLU A 108 -15.51 -0.29 -1.76
C GLU A 108 -14.76 0.73 -0.89
N VAL A 109 -13.93 1.60 -1.50
CA VAL A 109 -13.27 2.70 -0.78
C VAL A 109 -14.28 3.68 -0.19
N GLN A 110 -15.30 4.08 -0.95
CA GLN A 110 -16.32 5.01 -0.45
C GLN A 110 -17.11 4.45 0.74
N ASN A 111 -17.31 3.13 0.79
CA ASN A 111 -17.99 2.49 1.92
C ASN A 111 -17.16 2.55 3.22
N LEU A 112 -15.83 2.64 3.12
CA LEU A 112 -14.96 2.82 4.28
C LEU A 112 -14.92 4.25 4.78
N LEU A 113 -15.19 5.23 3.92
CA LEU A 113 -15.11 6.66 4.28
C LEU A 113 -16.39 7.21 4.95
N LYS A 114 -17.44 6.39 5.06
CA LYS A 114 -18.70 6.70 5.75
C LYS A 114 -18.57 6.54 7.27
#